data_AF-A0A1J3J052-F1
#
_entry.id   AF-A0A1J3J052-F1
#
_cell.length_a   1.000
_cell.length_b   1.000
_cell.length_c   1.000
_cell.angle_alpha   90.00
_cell.angle_beta   90.00
_cell.angle_gamma   90.00
#
_symmetry.space_group_name_H-M   'P 1'
#
loop_
_entity.id
_entity.type
_entity.pdbx_description
1 polymer ?
#
loop_
_entity_poly.entity_id
_entity_poly.type
_entity_poly.pdbx_seq_one_letter_code
_entity_poly.pdbx_strand_id
1 'polypeptide(L)' 'DQELLEQHGINITYRVGFPNEKEARKIFCRHAFRQRTAPIGFEKLVERVTELCSNLPLGLRVMGVHLRGKKEAGWESV' A
#
# COMPACT_ATOMS: atom_id res chain seq x y z
N ASP A 1 -12.44 -15.21 -13.76
CA ASP A 1 -11.86 -14.10 -14.55
C ASP A 1 -11.11 -14.57 -15.78
N GLN A 2 -10.04 -15.37 -15.66
CA GLN A 2 -9.28 -15.77 -16.86
C GLN A 2 -10.09 -16.62 -17.85
N GLU A 3 -10.82 -17.64 -17.38
CA GLU A 3 -11.70 -18.45 -18.26
C GLU A 3 -12.78 -17.60 -18.97
N LEU A 4 -13.28 -16.55 -18.31
CA LEU A 4 -14.25 -15.62 -18.91
C LEU A 4 -13.62 -14.81 -20.05
N LEU A 5 -12.37 -14.37 -19.87
CA LEU A 5 -11.62 -13.65 -20.91
C LEU A 5 -11.35 -14.56 -22.11
N GLU A 6 -10.97 -15.82 -21.86
CA GLU A 6 -10.72 -16.83 -22.89
C GLU A 6 -11.99 -17.15 -23.70
N GLN A 7 -13.15 -17.30 -23.04
CA GLN A 7 -14.45 -17.50 -23.71
C GLN A 7 -14.82 -16.37 -24.68
N HIS A 8 -14.36 -15.14 -24.42
CA HIS A 8 -14.64 -13.97 -25.26
C HIS A 8 -13.52 -13.68 -26.26
N GLY A 9 -12.57 -14.61 -26.43
CA GLY A 9 -11.47 -14.46 -27.39
C GLY A 9 -10.41 -13.43 -26.97
N ILE A 10 -10.40 -12.99 -25.71
CA ILE A 10 -9.40 -12.05 -25.19
C ILE A 10 -8.16 -12.85 -24.81
N ASN A 11 -7.20 -12.89 -25.74
CA ASN A 11 -5.94 -13.62 -25.59
C ASN A 11 -4.77 -12.76 -25.05
N ILE A 12 -4.92 -11.43 -25.03
CA ILE A 12 -3.92 -10.51 -24.51
C ILE A 12 -4.39 -10.02 -23.13
N THR A 13 -3.77 -10.55 -22.08
CA THR A 13 -4.03 -10.13 -20.70
C THR A 13 -2.77 -9.56 -20.06
N TYR A 14 -2.85 -8.34 -19.54
CA TYR A 14 -1.77 -7.76 -18.74
C TYR A 14 -2.00 -8.05 -17.26
N ARG A 15 -1.15 -8.89 -16.66
CA ARG A 15 -1.18 -9.17 -15.22
C ARG A 15 -0.42 -8.07 -14.48
N VAL A 16 -1.15 -7.27 -13.72
CA VAL A 16 -0.55 -6.22 -12.87
C VAL A 16 0.14 -6.88 -11.68
N GLY A 17 1.45 -6.63 -11.53
CA GLY A 17 2.21 -7.07 -10.36
C GLY A 17 1.99 -6.18 -9.13
N PHE A 18 2.53 -6.61 -8.00
CA PHE A 18 2.58 -5.78 -6.80
C PHE A 18 3.54 -4.59 -6.99
N PRO A 19 3.29 -3.46 -6.30
CA PRO A 19 4.26 -2.39 -6.25
C PRO A 19 5.54 -2.89 -5.58
N ASN A 20 6.68 -2.41 -6.07
CA ASN A 20 7.93 -2.57 -5.32
C ASN A 20 7.85 -1.77 -4.01
N GLU A 21 8.77 -2.05 -3.11
CA GLU A 21 8.82 -1.45 -1.78
C GLU A 21 8.77 0.08 -1.79
N LYS A 22 9.52 0.73 -2.70
CA LYS A 22 9.53 2.20 -2.82
C LYS A 22 8.16 2.75 -3.22
N GLU A 23 7.49 2.09 -4.17
CA GLU A 23 6.14 2.47 -4.58
C GLU A 23 5.10 2.16 -3.50
N ALA A 24 5.25 1.05 -2.79
CA ALA A 24 4.39 0.68 -1.67
C ALA A 24 4.46 1.72 -0.53
N ARG A 25 5.66 2.13 -0.13
CA ARG A 25 5.88 3.23 0.83
C ARG A 25 5.22 4.53 0.37
N LYS A 26 5.32 4.89 -0.92
CA LYS A 26 4.66 6.09 -1.48
C LYS A 26 3.13 6.00 -1.43
N ILE A 27 2.56 4.85 -1.81
CA ILE A 27 1.12 4.59 -1.76
C ILE A 27 0.64 4.78 -0.32
N PHE A 28 1.31 4.13 0.63
CA PHE A 28 1.00 4.24 2.04
C PHE A 28 1.10 5.69 2.54
N CYS A 29 2.21 6.40 2.30
CA CYS A 29 2.41 7.80 2.71
C CYS A 29 1.33 8.74 2.14
N ARG A 30 0.89 8.49 0.90
CA ARG A 30 -0.17 9.28 0.27
C ARG A 30 -1.48 9.17 1.05
N HIS A 31 -1.76 8.00 1.62
CA HIS A 31 -2.95 7.79 2.42
C HIS A 31 -2.77 8.21 3.89
N ALA A 32 -1.62 7.95 4.50
CA ALA A 32 -1.36 8.30 5.90
C ALA A 32 -1.11 9.79 6.14
N PHE A 33 -0.33 10.44 5.27
CA PHE A 33 0.18 11.80 5.48
C PHE A 33 -0.27 12.81 4.43
N ARG A 34 -0.97 12.37 3.38
CA ARG A 34 -1.28 13.17 2.17
C ARG A 34 -0.01 13.69 1.46
N GLN A 35 1.10 12.97 1.62
CA GLN A 35 2.42 13.30 1.07
C GLN A 35 3.03 12.08 0.39
N ARG A 36 4.10 12.27 -0.38
CA ARG A 36 4.78 11.15 -1.07
C ARG A 36 5.76 10.40 -0.17
N THR A 37 6.17 11.01 0.94
CA THR A 37 7.20 10.51 1.85
C THR A 37 6.71 10.57 3.30
N ALA A 38 7.37 9.81 4.17
CA ALA A 38 7.14 9.87 5.60
C ALA A 38 7.62 11.23 6.14
N PRO A 39 6.91 11.83 7.12
CA PRO A 39 7.48 12.84 7.98
C PRO A 39 8.66 12.29 8.78
N ILE A 40 9.57 13.18 9.21
CA ILE A 40 10.70 12.84 10.08
C ILE A 40 10.18 12.14 11.34
N GLY A 41 10.72 10.96 11.67
CA GLY A 41 10.35 10.14 12.82
C GLY A 41 9.42 8.97 12.47
N PHE A 42 8.78 8.99 11.29
CA PHE A 42 7.84 7.96 10.87
C PHE A 42 8.42 6.96 9.87
N GLU A 43 9.68 7.09 9.45
CA GLU A 43 10.28 6.28 8.39
C GLU A 43 10.23 4.78 8.71
N LYS A 44 10.63 4.40 9.93
CA LYS A 44 10.60 3.01 10.40
C LYS A 44 9.18 2.46 10.57
N LEU A 45 8.24 3.32 10.96
CA LEU A 45 6.84 2.94 11.10
C LEU A 45 6.21 2.68 9.73
N VAL A 46 6.51 3.52 8.73
CA VAL A 46 6.08 3.30 7.34
C VAL A 46 6.63 2.00 6.79
N GLU A 47 7.91 1.70 7.04
CA GLU A 47 8.56 0.45 6.64
C GLU A 47 7.84 -0.76 7.24
N ARG A 48 7.67 -0.81 8.56
CA ARG A 48 6.93 -1.88 9.26
C ARG A 48 5.52 -2.09 8.71
N VAL A 49 4.73 -1.03 8.54
CA VAL A 49 3.36 -1.18 8.04
C VAL A 49 3.34 -1.65 6.59
N THR A 50 4.30 -1.21 5.78
CA THR A 50 4.41 -1.63 4.38
C THR A 50 4.74 -3.11 4.25
N GLU A 51 5.65 -3.61 5.08
CA GLU A 51 5.99 -5.04 5.21
C GLU A 51 4.80 -5.87 5.70
N LEU A 52 4.10 -5.40 6.75
CA LEU A 52 2.89 -6.05 7.27
C LEU A 52 1.80 -6.19 6.21
N CYS A 53 1.66 -5.19 5.34
CA CYS A 53 0.70 -5.22 4.23
C CYS A 53 1.20 -6.04 3.02
N SER A 54 2.41 -6.60 3.06
CA SER A 54 3.02 -7.35 1.95
C SER A 54 2.94 -6.61 0.61
N ASN A 55 3.12 -5.28 0.64
CA ASN A 55 2.97 -4.39 -0.51
C ASN A 55 1.59 -4.41 -1.21
N LEU A 56 0.56 -5.05 -0.64
CA LEU A 56 -0.78 -5.10 -1.22
C LEU A 56 -1.39 -3.68 -1.26
N PRO A 57 -1.65 -3.09 -2.45
CA PRO A 57 -2.09 -1.69 -2.55
C PRO A 57 -3.35 -1.39 -1.73
N LEU A 58 -4.28 -2.34 -1.67
CA LEU A 58 -5.50 -2.20 -0.87
C LEU A 58 -5.19 -2.15 0.63
N GLY A 59 -4.34 -3.05 1.13
CA GLY A 59 -3.92 -3.07 2.53
C GLY A 59 -3.22 -1.77 2.93
N LEU A 60 -2.27 -1.31 2.11
CA LEU A 60 -1.56 -0.04 2.31
C LEU A 60 -2.52 1.15 2.38
N ARG A 61 -3.52 1.18 1.50
CA ARG A 61 -4.55 2.23 1.52
C ARG A 61 -5.38 2.21 2.80
N VAL A 62 -5.89 1.04 3.19
CA VAL A 62 -6.73 0.87 4.38
C VAL A 62 -5.96 1.28 5.63
N MET A 63 -4.74 0.76 5.80
CA MET A 63 -3.89 1.09 6.94
C MET A 63 -3.49 2.56 6.96
N GLY A 64 -3.15 3.13 5.79
CA GLY A 64 -2.81 4.54 5.70
C GLY A 64 -3.98 5.45 6.11
N VAL A 65 -5.20 5.13 5.70
CA VAL A 65 -6.39 5.88 6.16
C VAL A 65 -6.65 5.68 7.66
N HIS A 66 -6.48 4.46 8.18
CA HIS A 66 -6.67 4.13 9.60
C HIS A 66 -5.70 4.90 10.51
N LEU A 67 -4.45 5.04 10.10
CA LEU A 67 -3.38 5.67 10.89
C LEU A 67 -3.30 7.19 10.73
N ARG A 68 -4.01 7.75 9.75
CA ARG A 68 -4.00 9.19 9.48
C ARG A 68 -4.39 10.01 10.70
N GLY A 69 -3.55 11.00 11.04
CA GLY A 69 -3.80 11.92 12.15
C GLY A 69 -3.50 11.35 13.54
N LYS A 70 -3.12 10.06 13.65
CA LYS A 70 -2.63 9.49 14.90
C LYS A 70 -1.19 9.95 15.17
N LYS A 71 -0.86 10.14 16.45
CA LYS A 71 0.51 10.36 16.94
C LYS A 71 1.29 9.03 16.90
N GLU A 72 2.62 9.10 16.98
CA GLU A 72 3.52 7.92 16.92
C GLU A 72 3.09 6.76 17.83
N ALA A 73 2.69 7.03 19.08
CA ALA A 73 2.19 5.99 19.99
C ALA A 73 0.99 5.20 19.43
N GLY A 74 0.12 5.84 18.64
CA GLY A 74 -1.01 5.19 17.98
C GLY A 74 -0.63 4.38 16.73
N TRP A 75 0.62 4.50 16.27
CA TRP A 75 1.21 3.70 15.21
C TRP A 75 1.98 2.50 15.77
N GLU A 76 2.58 2.63 16.94
CA GLU A 76 3.29 1.53 17.60
C GLU A 76 2.40 0.34 17.93
N SER A 77 1.09 0.60 18.14
CA SER A 77 0.07 -0.40 18.40
C SER A 77 -0.39 -1.19 17.17
N VAL A 78 0.15 -0.92 15.98
CA VAL A 78 -0.20 -1.60 14.71
C VAL A 78 0.72 -2.76 14.39
#